data_AF-A0A5J4PIL3-F1
#
_entry.id   AF-A0A5J4PIL3-F1
#
_cell.length_a   1.000
_cell.length_b   1.000
_cell.length_c   1.000
_cell.angle_alpha   90.00
_cell.angle_beta   90.00
_cell.angle_gamma   90.00
#
_symmetry.space_group_name_H-M   'P 1'
#
loop_
_entity.id
_entity.type
_entity.pdbx_description
1 polymer ?
#
loop_
_entity_poly.entity_id
_entity_poly.type
_entity_poly.pdbx_seq_one_letter_code
_entity_poly.pdbx_strand_id
1 'polypeptide(L)' 'MTYFYCSFVQNKTMVRYRIKLTKSEVEELTILIN' A
#
# COMPACT_ATOMS: atom_id res chain seq x y z
N MET A 1 10.62 2.97 9.28
CA MET A 1 9.96 3.62 8.12
C MET A 1 10.02 2.62 6.98
N THR A 2 8.88 2.25 6.40
CA THR A 2 8.80 1.12 5.46
C THR A 2 8.13 1.58 4.15
N TYR A 3 8.61 1.07 3.02
CA TYR A 3 8.05 1.38 1.70
C TYR A 3 7.26 0.19 1.18
N PHE A 4 6.07 0.48 0.65
CA PHE A 4 5.19 -0.51 0.02
C PHE A 4 4.93 -0.13 -1.43
N TYR A 5 4.75 -1.15 -2.26
CA TYR A 5 4.27 -0.98 -3.63
C TYR A 5 2.83 -1.48 -3.69
N CYS A 6 1.92 -0.61 -4.09
CA CYS A 6 0.52 -0.93 -4.31
C CYS A 6 0.18 -0.72 -5.78
N SER A 7 -0.56 -1.65 -6.35
CA SER A 7 -1.01 -1.59 -7.74
C SER A 7 -2.51 -1.34 -7.76
N PHE A 8 -2.96 -0.32 -8.49
CA PHE A 8 -4.37 -0.03 -8.70
C PHE A 8 -4.69 -0.10 -10.19
N VAL A 9 -5.85 -0.65 -10.54
CA VAL A 9 -6.34 -0.63 -11.91
C VAL A 9 -7.20 0.62 -12.09
N GLN A 10 -6.75 1.53 -12.95
CA GLN A 10 -7.46 2.75 -13.31
C GLN A 10 -7.65 2.78 -14.83
N ASN A 11 -8.89 2.91 -15.30
CA ASN A 11 -9.22 2.94 -16.74
C ASN A 11 -8.56 1.80 -17.54
N LYS A 12 -8.66 0.55 -17.05
CA LYS A 12 -8.03 -0.66 -17.64
C LYS A 12 -6.49 -0.65 -17.67
N THR A 13 -5.85 0.34 -17.06
CA THR A 13 -4.40 0.44 -16.94
C THR A 13 -3.99 0.11 -15.50
N MET A 14 -2.99 -0.75 -15.32
CA MET A 14 -2.42 -1.00 -13.99
C MET A 14 -1.38 0.07 -13.67
N VAL A 15 -1.62 0.85 -12.61
CA VAL A 15 -0.72 1.89 -12.12
C VAL A 15 -0.11 1.42 -10.81
N ARG A 16 1.22 1.54 -10.69
CA ARG A 16 1.96 1.19 -9.46
C ARG A 16 2.36 2.45 -8.71
N TYR A 17 2.00 2.53 -7.44
CA TYR A 17 2.39 3.61 -6.55
C TYR A 17 3.34 3.08 -5.48
N ARG A 18 4.32 3.91 -5.13
CA ARG A 18 5.20 3.67 -3.99
C ARG A 18 4.69 4.49 -2.82
N ILE A 19 4.22 3.83 -1.78
CA ILE A 19 3.72 4.49 -0.57
C ILE A 19 4.74 4.30 0.54
N LYS A 20 4.92 5.36 1.33
CA LYS A 20 5.77 5.37 2.51
C LYS A 20 4.87 5.37 3.73
N LEU A 21 4.99 4.32 4.55
CA LEU A 21 4.19 4.17 5.75
C LEU A 21 5.05 4.29 7.01
N THR A 22 4.45 4.87 8.04
CA THR A 22 4.92 4.86 9.43
C THR A 22 4.66 3.50 10.07
N LYS A 23 5.23 3.26 11.25
CA LYS A 23 5.08 1.98 11.94
C LYS A 23 3.61 1.70 12.33
N SER A 24 2.88 2.72 12.81
CA SER A 24 1.47 2.62 13.17
C SER A 24 0.61 2.22 11.97
N GLU A 25 0.81 2.89 10.83
CA GLU A 25 0.04 2.60 9.60
C GLU A 25 0.31 1.19 9.06
N VAL A 26 1.51 0.65 9.26
CA VAL A 26 1.83 -0.74 8.87
C VAL A 26 1.13 -1.76 9.76
N GLU A 27 1.04 -1.51 11.07
CA GLU A 27 0.33 -2.38 12.00
C GLU A 27 -1.17 -2.41 11.68
N GLU A 28 -1.79 -1.24 11.42
CA GLU A 28 -3.18 -1.14 10.96
C GLU A 28 -3.41 -1.89 9.63
N LEU A 29 -2.52 -1.73 8.65
CA LEU A 29 -2.62 -2.42 7.36
C LEU A 29 -2.49 -3.94 7.51
N THR A 30 -1.64 -4.40 8.42
CA THR A 30 -1.44 -5.84 8.69
C THR A 30 -2.67 -6.46 9.34
N ILE A 31 -3.37 -5.72 10.21
CA ILE A 31 -4.65 -6.15 10.79
C ILE A 31 -5.74 -6.23 9.72
N LEU A 32 -5.78 -5.26 8.80
CA LEU A 32 -6.81 -5.17 7.74
C LEU A 32 -6.71 -6.26 6.67
N ILE A 33 -5.50 -6.79 6.43
CA ILE A 33 -5.25 -7.85 5.44
C ILE A 33 -5.54 -9.25 6.01
N ASN A 34 -5.47 -9.42 7.33
CA ASN A 34 -5.76 -10.68 8.03
C ASN A 34 -7.24 -10.80 8.41
#